data_AF-A0AAJ0IWL1-F1
#
_entry.id   AF-A0AAJ0IWL1-F1
#
_cell.length_a   1.000
_cell.length_b   1.000
_cell.length_c   1.000
_cell.angle_alpha   90.00
_cell.angle_beta   90.00
_cell.angle_gamma   90.00
#
_symmetry.space_group_name_H-M   'P 1'
#
loop_
_entity.id
_entity.type
_entity.pdbx_description
1 polymer ?
#
loop_
_entity_poly.entity_id
_entity_poly.type
_entity_poly.pdbx_seq_one_letter_code
_entity_poly.pdbx_strand_id
1 'polypeptide(L)'
;MGQSVEHRDDGSGRFGASGVLTRDWKYGFGVNKTEIKGAWFEFLFLPNPPEASPSMSDICQIDFEAFAAHLEKMGFSRQRNLVEDGRWMSDVFQRPGMRVELFPRGEADEPLARTIHQCVEWVQIR
;
A
#
# COMPACT_ATOMS: atom_id res chain seq x y z
N MET A 1 -11.86 -1.23 20.73
CA MET A 1 -12.56 -0.23 19.91
C MET A 1 -12.23 -0.50 18.45
N GLY A 2 -13.23 -0.70 17.59
CA GLY A 2 -13.04 -0.88 16.15
C GLY A 2 -13.52 0.36 15.40
N GLN A 3 -13.00 0.59 14.19
CA GLN A 3 -13.57 1.58 13.28
C GLN A 3 -14.75 0.96 12.53
N SER A 4 -15.83 1.72 12.36
CA SER A 4 -16.96 1.29 11.54
C SER A 4 -16.55 1.23 10.07
N VAL A 5 -16.89 0.14 9.41
CA VAL A 5 -16.73 0.02 7.95
C VAL A 5 -17.96 0.62 7.30
N GLU A 6 -17.74 1.60 6.43
CA GLU A 6 -18.80 2.25 5.67
C GLU A 6 -18.95 1.58 4.31
N HIS A 7 -20.20 1.38 3.90
CA HIS A 7 -20.55 1.01 2.53
C HIS A 7 -20.88 2.29 1.76
N ARG A 8 -20.21 2.52 0.63
CA ARG A 8 -20.56 3.58 -0.32
C ARG A 8 -21.49 3.03 -1.39
N ASP A 9 -22.75 3.45 -1.31
CA ASP A 9 -23.82 3.06 -2.24
C ASP A 9 -23.95 4.06 -3.41
N ASP A 10 -22.81 4.43 -4.01
CA ASP A 10 -22.72 5.30 -5.19
C ASP A 10 -22.58 4.50 -6.49
N GLY A 11 -22.95 3.21 -6.47
CA GLY A 11 -22.73 2.26 -7.55
C GLY A 11 -21.33 1.65 -7.61
N SER A 12 -20.39 2.06 -6.74
CA SER A 12 -19.04 1.47 -6.66
C SER A 12 -18.95 0.19 -5.82
N GLY A 13 -19.97 -0.11 -5.01
CA GLY A 13 -19.98 -1.27 -4.11
C GLY A 13 -18.80 -1.30 -3.14
N ARG A 14 -18.26 -0.13 -2.79
CA ARG A 14 -17.03 0.01 -2.01
C ARG A 14 -17.34 -0.09 -0.52
N PHE A 15 -16.63 -0.98 0.16
CA PHE A 15 -16.55 -1.01 1.61
C PHE A 15 -15.22 -0.41 2.03
N GLY A 16 -15.17 0.36 3.11
CA GLY A 16 -13.89 0.83 3.62
C GLY A 16 -13.99 1.50 4.97
N ALA A 17 -12.84 1.73 5.57
CA ALA A 17 -12.71 2.60 6.73
C ALA A 17 -11.40 3.38 6.61
N SER A 18 -11.37 4.52 7.29
CA SER A 18 -10.16 5.34 7.40
C SER A 18 -10.07 5.94 8.79
N GLY A 19 -8.88 6.34 9.18
CA GLY A 19 -8.66 6.95 10.47
C GLY A 19 -7.35 7.73 10.52
N VAL A 20 -7.22 8.55 11.55
CA VAL A 20 -5.97 9.21 11.89
C VAL A 20 -5.04 8.17 12.52
N LEU A 21 -3.81 8.08 12.01
CA LEU A 21 -2.78 7.17 12.53
C LEU A 21 -1.79 7.93 13.42
N THR A 22 -1.27 9.05 12.91
CA THR A 22 -0.41 9.98 13.64
C THR A 22 -0.87 11.42 13.35
N ARG A 23 -0.14 12.42 13.86
CA ARG A 23 -0.38 13.82 13.48
C ARG A 23 -0.32 14.01 11.96
N ASP A 24 0.67 13.39 11.33
CA ASP A 24 1.02 13.62 9.93
C ASP A 24 0.49 12.53 8.99
N TRP A 25 -0.10 11.45 9.54
CA TRP A 25 -0.56 10.29 8.77
C TRP A 25 -2.00 9.89 9.09
N LYS A 26 -2.74 9.53 8.04
CA LYS A 26 -3.97 8.75 8.08
C LYS A 26 -3.72 7.37 7.47
N TYR A 27 -4.60 6.43 7.78
CA TYR A 27 -4.69 5.17 7.05
C TYR A 27 -6.06 5.05 6.41
N GLY A 28 -6.14 4.28 5.33
CA GLY A 28 -7.38 3.86 4.72
C GLY A 28 -7.28 2.41 4.25
N PHE A 29 -8.38 1.70 4.33
CA PHE A 29 -8.53 0.45 3.61
C PHE A 29 -9.87 0.40 2.89
N GLY A 30 -9.92 -0.38 1.84
CA GLY A 30 -11.16 -0.63 1.12
C GLY A 30 -11.20 -1.97 0.43
N VAL A 31 -12.40 -2.50 0.30
CA VAL A 31 -12.75 -3.55 -0.65
C VAL A 31 -13.57 -2.88 -1.74
N ASN A 32 -13.05 -2.91 -2.95
CA ASN A 32 -13.69 -2.35 -4.13
C ASN A 32 -14.11 -3.49 -5.04
N LYS A 33 -15.15 -3.29 -5.84
CA LYS A 33 -15.55 -4.25 -6.87
C LYS A 33 -16.04 -3.51 -8.11
N THR A 34 -15.45 -3.82 -9.26
CA THR A 34 -15.99 -3.38 -10.55
C THR A 34 -16.20 -4.57 -11.46
N GLU A 35 -17.07 -4.41 -12.47
CA GLU A 35 -17.30 -5.46 -13.47
C GLU A 35 -16.01 -5.83 -14.22
N ILE A 36 -15.13 -4.85 -14.46
CA ILE A 36 -13.90 -5.02 -15.24
C ILE A 36 -12.77 -5.60 -14.39
N LYS A 37 -12.56 -5.11 -13.16
CA LYS A 37 -11.39 -5.47 -12.34
C LYS A 37 -11.67 -6.58 -11.32
N GLY A 38 -12.92 -7.01 -11.18
CA GLY A 38 -13.32 -7.91 -10.10
C GLY A 38 -13.26 -7.22 -8.74
N ALA A 39 -13.25 -8.01 -7.67
CA ALA A 39 -13.08 -7.50 -6.31
C ALA A 39 -11.59 -7.35 -5.99
N TRP A 40 -11.20 -6.26 -5.33
CA TRP A 40 -9.85 -6.10 -4.81
C TRP A 40 -9.85 -5.40 -3.46
N PHE A 41 -8.87 -5.75 -2.64
CA PHE A 41 -8.58 -5.08 -1.39
C PHE A 41 -7.44 -4.07 -1.59
N GLU A 42 -7.50 -2.95 -0.88
CA GLU A 42 -6.42 -2.00 -0.78
C GLU A 42 -6.24 -1.51 0.65
N PHE A 43 -4.99 -1.27 1.05
CA PHE A 43 -4.62 -0.62 2.29
C PHE A 43 -3.51 0.39 2.00
N LEU A 44 -3.70 1.65 2.38
CA LEU A 44 -2.74 2.72 2.11
C LEU A 44 -2.59 3.68 3.28
N PHE A 45 -1.39 4.25 3.39
CA PHE A 45 -1.13 5.41 4.21
C PHE A 45 -1.35 6.70 3.39
N LEU A 46 -1.97 7.69 4.01
CA LEU A 46 -2.34 8.96 3.40
C LEU A 46 -1.75 10.11 4.21
N PRO A 47 -1.09 11.09 3.58
CA PRO A 47 -0.64 12.29 4.28
C PRO A 47 -1.78 13.04 4.97
N ASN A 48 -1.47 13.69 6.10
CA ASN A 48 -2.37 14.56 6.82
C ASN A 48 -1.68 15.89 7.16
N PRO A 49 -2.01 17.00 6.46
CA PRO A 49 -3.04 17.14 5.44
C PRO A 49 -2.65 16.50 4.08
N PRO A 50 -3.60 16.25 3.15
CA PRO A 50 -3.35 15.48 1.93
C PRO A 50 -2.27 16.03 0.99
N GLU A 51 -2.03 17.34 1.02
CA GLU A 51 -1.01 18.03 0.24
C GLU A 51 0.40 17.93 0.84
N ALA A 52 0.53 17.42 2.06
CA ALA A 52 1.83 17.26 2.71
C ALA A 52 2.60 16.07 2.14
N SER A 53 3.93 16.12 2.26
CA SER A 53 4.81 14.98 2.01
C SER A 53 5.66 14.68 3.26
N PRO A 54 5.03 14.20 4.35
CA PRO A 54 5.75 13.90 5.58
C PRO A 54 6.72 12.72 5.38
N SER A 55 7.71 12.62 6.27
CA SER A 55 8.55 11.42 6.34
C SER A 55 7.70 10.21 6.72
N MET A 56 8.01 9.06 6.11
CA MET A 56 7.43 7.76 6.46
C MET A 56 7.98 7.21 7.77
N SER A 57 8.98 7.85 8.41
CA SER A 57 9.68 7.32 9.60
C SER A 57 8.71 6.82 10.69
N ASP A 58 7.64 7.56 10.96
CA ASP A 58 6.64 7.21 11.99
C ASP A 58 5.83 5.94 11.65
N ILE A 59 5.72 5.61 10.36
CA ILE A 59 4.89 4.51 9.84
C ILE A 59 5.70 3.44 9.11
N CYS A 60 7.02 3.58 9.03
CA CYS A 60 7.95 2.63 8.40
C CYS A 60 8.18 1.36 9.23
N GLN A 61 7.21 0.99 10.08
CA GLN A 61 7.22 -0.30 10.77
C GLN A 61 6.97 -1.46 9.79
N ILE A 62 6.37 -1.16 8.63
CA ILE A 62 6.19 -2.09 7.52
C ILE A 62 7.34 -1.90 6.54
N ASP A 63 8.49 -2.50 6.86
CA ASP A 63 9.65 -2.55 5.95
C ASP A 63 9.31 -3.32 4.68
N PHE A 64 9.69 -2.76 3.53
CA PHE A 64 9.33 -3.31 2.23
C PHE A 64 9.98 -4.66 1.96
N GLU A 65 11.29 -4.78 2.18
CA GLU A 65 12.02 -6.01 1.86
C GLU A 65 11.67 -7.15 2.83
N ALA A 66 11.44 -6.83 4.10
CA ALA A 66 10.91 -7.80 5.06
C ALA A 66 9.52 -8.29 4.63
N PHE A 67 8.60 -7.39 4.24
CA PHE A 67 7.27 -7.79 3.77
C PHE A 67 7.36 -8.64 2.49
N ALA A 68 8.17 -8.22 1.52
CA ALA A 68 8.43 -8.95 0.28
C ALA A 68 8.93 -10.37 0.55
N ALA A 69 9.92 -10.52 1.43
CA ALA A 69 10.47 -11.82 1.81
C ALA A 69 9.41 -12.72 2.49
N HIS A 70 8.45 -12.16 3.23
CA HIS A 70 7.33 -12.93 3.76
C HIS A 70 6.39 -13.42 2.66
N LEU A 71 6.08 -12.60 1.65
CA LEU A 71 5.29 -13.02 0.48
C LEU A 71 5.99 -14.15 -0.27
N GLU A 72 7.28 -14.05 -0.53
CA GLU A 72 8.05 -15.10 -1.23
C GLU A 72 8.05 -16.42 -0.43
N LYS A 73 8.22 -16.36 0.90
CA LYS A 73 8.09 -17.54 1.78
C LYS A 73 6.69 -18.18 1.73
N MET A 74 5.65 -17.41 1.43
CA MET A 74 4.28 -17.91 1.23
C MET A 74 4.03 -18.46 -0.19
N GLY A 75 5.07 -18.57 -1.02
CA GLY A 75 5.01 -19.17 -2.36
C GLY A 75 4.59 -18.20 -3.47
N PHE A 76 4.70 -16.89 -3.24
CA PHE A 76 4.51 -15.91 -4.31
C PHE A 76 5.80 -15.73 -5.12
N SER A 77 5.68 -15.61 -6.44
CA SER A 77 6.76 -15.15 -7.32
C SER A 77 6.77 -13.62 -7.39
N ARG A 78 7.91 -13.00 -7.08
CA ARG A 78 8.14 -11.55 -7.15
C ARG A 78 8.51 -11.11 -8.57
N GLN A 79 7.89 -10.04 -9.05
CA GLN A 79 8.21 -9.36 -10.30
C GLN A 79 8.27 -7.84 -10.05
N ARG A 80 9.36 -7.21 -10.44
CA ARG A 80 9.47 -5.74 -10.36
C ARG A 80 8.62 -5.08 -11.44
N ASN A 81 7.80 -4.12 -11.04
CA ASN A 81 6.99 -3.30 -11.94
C ASN A 81 7.67 -1.94 -12.16
N LEU A 82 8.03 -1.69 -13.40
CA LEU A 82 8.68 -0.45 -13.82
C LEU A 82 7.68 0.37 -14.64
N VAL A 83 7.68 1.69 -14.46
CA VAL A 83 7.01 2.61 -15.38
C VAL A 83 7.82 2.75 -16.68
N GLU A 84 7.22 3.37 -17.71
CA GLU A 84 7.81 3.46 -19.06
C GLU A 84 9.21 4.07 -19.11
N ASP A 85 9.53 4.97 -18.17
CA ASP A 85 10.84 5.61 -18.04
C ASP A 85 11.89 4.76 -17.29
N GLY A 86 11.54 3.51 -16.93
CA GLY A 86 12.40 2.58 -16.21
C GLY A 86 12.46 2.79 -14.70
N ARG A 87 11.75 3.78 -14.14
CA ARG A 87 11.68 3.95 -12.69
C ARG A 87 10.86 2.83 -12.05
N TRP A 88 11.29 2.42 -10.86
CA TRP A 88 10.58 1.43 -10.07
C TRP A 88 9.32 2.01 -9.45
N MET A 89 8.18 1.38 -9.71
CA MET A 89 6.87 1.84 -9.23
C MET A 89 6.30 0.93 -8.13
N SER A 90 6.41 -0.38 -8.29
CA SER A 90 5.90 -1.37 -7.34
C SER A 90 6.59 -2.71 -7.54
N ASP A 91 6.40 -3.63 -6.60
CA ASP A 91 6.64 -5.06 -6.85
C ASP A 91 5.32 -5.82 -6.83
N VAL A 92 5.20 -6.74 -7.79
CA VAL A 92 4.04 -7.59 -8.01
C VAL A 92 4.39 -9.00 -7.59
N PHE A 93 3.59 -9.56 -6.70
CA PHE A 93 3.74 -10.89 -6.16
C PHE A 93 2.57 -11.73 -6.63
N GLN A 94 2.83 -12.87 -7.27
CA GLN A 94 1.79 -13.73 -7.84
C GLN A 94 1.92 -15.17 -7.39
N ARG A 95 0.78 -15.81 -7.13
CA ARG A 95 0.62 -17.27 -7.03
C ARG A 95 -0.75 -17.65 -7.60
N PRO A 96 -1.07 -18.94 -7.82
CA PRO A 96 -2.37 -19.33 -8.33
C PRO A 96 -3.53 -18.72 -7.51
N GLY A 97 -4.40 -17.96 -8.17
CA GLY A 97 -5.59 -17.35 -7.58
C GLY A 97 -5.34 -16.13 -6.68
N MET A 98 -4.12 -15.56 -6.62
CA MET A 98 -3.86 -14.38 -5.80
C MET A 98 -2.70 -13.54 -6.34
N ARG A 99 -2.90 -12.23 -6.37
CA ARG A 99 -1.91 -11.22 -6.73
C ARG A 99 -1.83 -10.14 -5.66
N VAL A 100 -0.64 -9.89 -5.15
CA VAL A 100 -0.36 -8.78 -4.23
C VAL A 100 0.54 -7.75 -4.93
N GLU A 101 0.25 -6.47 -4.77
CA GLU A 101 1.12 -5.38 -5.23
C GLU A 101 1.55 -4.54 -4.04
N LEU A 102 2.85 -4.32 -3.92
CA LEU A 102 3.43 -3.47 -2.89
C LEU A 102 4.01 -2.23 -3.57
N PHE A 103 3.58 -1.06 -3.13
CA PHE A 103 4.12 0.23 -3.56
C PHE A 103 5.10 0.75 -2.50
N PRO A 104 6.39 0.89 -2.84
CA PRO A 104 7.40 1.38 -1.94
C PRO A 104 7.40 2.92 -1.86
N ARG A 105 7.83 3.43 -0.71
CA ARG A 105 8.26 4.83 -0.55
C ARG A 105 9.47 4.87 0.38
N GLY A 106 10.43 5.77 0.10
CA GLY A 106 11.59 5.98 0.97
C GLY A 106 11.17 6.44 2.37
N GLU A 107 11.90 6.01 3.40
CA GLU A 107 11.61 6.33 4.80
C GLU A 107 11.65 7.85 5.06
N ALA A 108 12.67 8.53 4.55
CA ALA A 108 12.84 9.97 4.68
C ALA A 108 13.68 10.54 3.53
N ASP A 109 13.57 11.85 3.28
CA ASP A 109 14.36 12.53 2.24
C ASP A 109 15.85 12.59 2.59
N GLU A 110 16.19 12.55 3.87
CA GLU A 110 17.57 12.55 4.36
C GLU A 110 17.70 11.81 5.72
N PRO A 111 18.91 11.28 6.04
CA PRO A 111 20.07 11.12 5.17
C PRO A 111 19.83 10.04 4.09
N LEU A 112 20.74 9.93 3.10
CA LEU A 112 20.61 8.98 1.98
C LEU A 112 20.25 7.55 2.39
N ALA A 113 20.75 7.08 3.54
CA ALA A 113 20.43 5.76 4.08
C ALA A 113 18.92 5.55 4.30
N ARG A 114 18.18 6.60 4.70
CA ARG A 114 16.72 6.57 4.85
C ARG A 114 15.98 6.78 3.53
N THR A 115 16.58 7.49 2.59
CA THR A 115 16.01 7.65 1.24
C THR A 115 15.94 6.31 0.51
N ILE A 116 16.97 5.47 0.68
CA ILE A 116 17.04 4.15 0.02
C ILE A 116 16.30 3.05 0.78
N HIS A 117 16.10 3.20 2.09
CA HIS A 117 15.28 2.28 2.89
C HIS A 117 13.81 2.46 2.53
N GLN A 118 13.21 1.44 1.92
CA GLN A 118 11.84 1.50 1.43
C GLN A 118 10.86 0.95 2.46
N CYS A 119 9.78 1.69 2.70
CA CYS A 119 8.64 1.28 3.48
C CYS A 119 7.46 0.97 2.55
N VAL A 120 6.52 0.16 3.01
CA VAL A 120 5.26 -0.06 2.28
C VAL A 120 4.33 1.12 2.47
N GLU A 121 4.06 1.88 1.40
CA GLU A 121 3.07 2.97 1.42
C GLU A 121 1.66 2.46 1.11
N TRP A 122 1.56 1.51 0.17
CA TRP A 122 0.30 0.98 -0.32
C TRP A 122 0.40 -0.49 -0.68
N VAL A 123 -0.62 -1.25 -0.30
CA VAL A 123 -0.82 -2.66 -0.66
C VAL A 123 -2.12 -2.81 -1.44
N GLN A 124 -2.08 -3.54 -2.55
CA GLN A 124 -3.27 -4.05 -3.23
C GLN A 124 -3.28 -5.56 -3.28
N ILE A 125 -4.45 -6.18 -3.11
CA ILE A 125 -4.65 -7.63 -3.21
C ILE A 125 -5.81 -7.92 -4.16
N ARG A 126 -5.58 -8.83 -5.12
CA ARG A 126 -6.55 -9.34 -6.10
C ARG A 126 -6.57 -10.86 -6.13
#